data_AF-A0A3R7RC21-F1
#
_entry.id   AF-A0A3R7RC21-F1
#
_cell.length_a   1.000
_cell.length_b   1.000
_cell.length_c   1.000
_cell.angle_alpha   90.00
_cell.angle_beta   90.00
_cell.angle_gamma   90.00
#
_symmetry.space_group_name_H-M   'P 1'
#
loop_
_entity.id
_entity.type
_entity.pdbx_description
1 polymer ?
#
loop_
_entity_poly.entity_id
_entity_poly.type
_entity_poly.pdbx_seq_one_letter_code
_entity_poly.pdbx_strand_id
1 'polypeptide(L)' 'MAKKTSIKVRLVPESKPDSAFYYYAKKPSKGEKAKIKLKVKKYNPVTRKHEIFVEKKLPPHSK' A
#
# COMPACT_ATOMS: atom_id res chain seq x y z
N MET A 1 -20.10 -13.64 11.33
CA MET A 1 -19.85 -12.55 10.35
C MET A 1 -18.64 -12.91 9.49
N ALA A 2 -18.82 -13.10 8.18
CA ALA A 2 -17.71 -13.46 7.30
C ALA A 2 -16.72 -12.28 7.20
N LYS A 3 -15.50 -12.47 7.70
CA LYS A 3 -14.43 -11.46 7.59
C LYS A 3 -14.13 -11.24 6.10
N LYS A 4 -14.05 -9.98 5.67
CA LYS A 4 -13.69 -9.64 4.27
C LYS A 4 -12.39 -10.36 3.87
N THR A 5 -12.45 -11.04 2.73
CA THR A 5 -11.35 -11.86 2.19
C THR A 5 -10.20 -11.00 1.66
N SER A 6 -10.45 -9.73 1.33
CA SER A 6 -9.44 -8.77 0.88
C SER A 6 -9.46 -7.47 1.71
N ILE A 7 -8.26 -6.93 1.95
CA ILE A 7 -8.00 -5.67 2.63
C ILE A 7 -7.40 -4.70 1.60
N LYS A 8 -7.88 -3.45 1.58
CA LYS A 8 -7.22 -2.38 0.83
C LYS A 8 -6.00 -1.90 1.61
N VAL A 9 -4.86 -1.79 0.95
CA VAL A 9 -3.61 -1.30 1.51
C VAL A 9 -3.11 -0.10 0.72
N ARG A 10 -2.40 0.81 1.39
CA ARG A 10 -1.79 1.99 0.78
C ARG A 10 -0.34 1.67 0.44
N LEU A 11 0.08 2.03 -0.75
CA LEU A 11 1.46 1.98 -1.21
C LEU A 11 2.00 3.40 -1.21
N VAL A 12 3.00 3.67 -0.37
CA VAL A 12 3.68 4.97 -0.26
C VAL A 12 5.12 4.84 -0.76
N PRO A 13 5.73 5.88 -1.35
CA PRO A 13 7.10 5.81 -1.80
C PRO A 13 8.07 5.68 -0.62
N GLU A 14 9.08 4.81 -0.75
CA GLU A 14 10.06 4.49 0.30
C GLU A 14 10.88 5.73 0.69
N SER A 15 11.29 6.53 -0.30
CA SER A 15 12.10 7.72 -0.09
C SER A 15 11.36 8.87 0.58
N LYS A 16 10.02 8.93 0.44
CA LYS A 16 9.18 10.02 0.97
C LYS A 16 7.80 9.49 1.38
N PRO A 17 7.66 8.90 2.58
CA PRO A 17 6.38 8.34 3.02
C PRO A 17 5.24 9.38 3.13
N ASP A 18 5.59 10.66 3.32
CA ASP A 18 4.66 11.80 3.37
C ASP A 18 4.30 12.38 1.99
N SER A 19 4.73 11.73 0.90
CA SER A 19 4.37 12.18 -0.44
C SER A 19 2.85 12.19 -0.64
N ALA A 20 2.35 13.23 -1.31
CA ALA A 20 0.94 13.40 -1.62
C ALA A 20 0.38 12.27 -2.50
N PHE A 21 1.26 11.54 -3.20
CA PHE A 21 0.85 10.49 -4.12
C PHE A 21 1.07 9.08 -3.55
N TYR A 22 0.02 8.28 -3.64
CA TYR A 22 -0.01 6.91 -3.15
C TYR A 22 -0.89 6.04 -4.05
N TYR A 23 -0.59 4.74 -4.09
CA TYR A 23 -1.40 3.76 -4.80
C TYR A 23 -2.23 2.92 -3.83
N TYR A 24 -3.38 2.44 -4.29
CA TYR A 24 -4.14 1.41 -3.59
C TYR A 24 -3.87 0.04 -4.18
N ALA A 25 -3.75 -0.97 -3.32
CA ALA A 25 -3.74 -2.36 -3.72
C ALA A 25 -4.73 -3.17 -2.85
N LYS A 26 -5.25 -4.27 -3.38
CA LYS A 26 -6.03 -5.24 -2.62
C LYS A 26 -5.13 -6.41 -2.28
N LYS A 27 -5.09 -6.79 -1.00
CA LYS A 27 -4.31 -7.92 -0.50
C LYS A 27 -5.24 -8.92 0.19
N PRO A 28 -5.01 -10.23 0.05
CA PRO A 28 -5.74 -11.21 0.84
C PRO A 28 -5.49 -10.99 2.34
N SER A 29 -6.53 -11.12 3.16
CA SER A 29 -6.45 -10.96 4.61
C SER A 29 -5.86 -12.17 5.34
N LYS A 30 -5.77 -13.32 4.67
CA LYS A 30 -5.32 -14.61 5.22
C LYS A 30 -4.30 -15.29 4.28
N GLY A 31 -3.41 -16.10 4.86
CA GLY A 31 -2.39 -16.89 4.14
C GLY A 31 -0.96 -16.31 4.22
N GLU A 32 0.04 -17.04 3.70
CA GLU A 32 1.44 -16.58 3.67
C GLU A 32 1.63 -15.25 2.95
N LYS A 33 0.87 -15.05 1.85
CA LYS A 33 0.89 -13.82 1.06
C LYS A 33 0.44 -12.59 1.84
N ALA A 34 -0.27 -12.75 2.97
CA ALA A 34 -0.66 -11.64 3.85
C ALA A 34 0.53 -11.10 4.67
N LYS A 35 1.48 -11.97 5.05
CA LYS A 35 2.63 -11.62 5.91
C LYS A 35 3.74 -10.89 5.16
N ILE A 36 3.90 -11.16 3.86
CA ILE A 36 4.95 -10.57 3.03
C ILE A 36 4.58 -9.12 2.66
N LYS A 37 5.40 -8.14 3.03
CA LYS A 37 5.18 -6.72 2.67
C LYS A 37 5.43 -6.50 1.17
N LEU A 38 4.49 -5.85 0.48
CA LEU A 38 4.67 -5.52 -0.94
C LEU A 38 5.69 -4.39 -1.12
N LYS A 39 6.67 -4.64 -1.99
CA LYS A 39 7.60 -3.64 -2.54
C LYS A 39 7.50 -3.67 -4.06
N VAL A 40 7.11 -2.57 -4.69
CA VAL A 40 6.92 -2.52 -6.15
C VAL A 40 7.51 -1.23 -6.70
N LYS A 41 8.26 -1.32 -7.80
CA LYS A 41 8.74 -0.14 -8.52
C LYS A 41 7.60 0.42 -9.37
N LYS A 42 7.14 1.64 -9.09
CA LYS A 42 6.07 2.32 -9.82
C LYS A 42 6.43 3.76 -10.14
N TYR A 43 5.76 4.31 -11.16
CA TYR A 43 5.93 5.71 -11.52
C TYR A 43 5.32 6.63 -10.46
N ASN A 44 6.06 7.64 -10.04
CA ASN A 44 5.56 8.72 -9.21
C ASN A 44 5.40 9.98 -10.07
N PRO A 45 4.16 10.49 -10.28
CA PRO A 45 3.93 11.69 -11.08
C PRO A 45 4.47 12.97 -10.42
N VAL A 46 4.67 12.97 -9.10
CA VAL A 46 5.20 14.12 -8.36
C VAL A 46 6.70 14.30 -8.61
N THR A 47 7.47 13.22 -8.57
CA THR A 47 8.92 13.24 -8.81
C THR A 47 9.31 12.92 -10.24
N ARG A 48 8.33 12.54 -11.08
CA ARG A 48 8.46 12.13 -12.48
C ARG A 48 9.43 10.98 -12.71
N LYS A 49 9.60 10.12 -11.70
CA LYS A 49 10.56 9.00 -11.70
C LYS A 49 9.90 7.72 -11.22
N HIS A 50 10.50 6.58 -11.58
CA HIS A 50 10.09 5.29 -11.03
C HIS A 50 10.76 5.06 -9.67
N GLU A 51 9.95 5.02 -8.62
CA GLU A 51 10.38 4.86 -7.24
C GLU A 51 9.86 3.54 -6.66
N ILE A 52 10.48 3.08 -5.59
CA ILE A 52 10.02 1.90 -4.86
C ILE A 52 8.88 2.35 -3.95
N PHE A 53 7.73 1.70 -4.09
CA PHE A 53 6.57 1.89 -3.23
C PHE A 53 6.45 0.72 -2.27
N VAL A 54 6.24 1.06 -0.99
CA VAL A 54 6.13 0.13 0.14
C VAL A 54 4.73 0.16 0.74
N GLU A 55 4.29 -1.00 1.19
CA GLU A 55 3.00 -1.18 1.88
C GLU A 55 2.98 -0.47 3.25
N LYS A 56 1.99 0.41 3.44
CA LYS A 56 1.59 1.00 4.72
C LYS A 56 0.11 0.75 4.99
N LYS A 57 -0.22 0.66 6.29
CA LYS A 57 -1.59 0.51 6.75
C LYS A 57 -2.39 1.76 6.38
N LEU A 58 -3.66 1.58 6.03
CA LEU A 58 -4.57 2.71 5.90
C LEU A 58 -4.74 3.38 7.26
N PRO A 59 -4.85 4.73 7.29
CA PRO A 59 -5.24 5.40 8.53
C PRO A 59 -6.58 4.81 9.00
N PRO A 60 -6.76 4.60 10.31
CA PRO A 60 -8.05 4.19 10.83
C PRO A 60 -9.06 5.24 10.38
N HIS A 61 -10.15 4.79 9.76
CA HIS A 61 -11.26 5.69 9.53
C HIS A 61 -11.89 5.91 10.91
N SER A 62 -11.59 7.06 11.52
CA SER A 62 -12.27 7.48 12.74
C SER A 62 -13.77 7.50 12.46
N LYS A 63 -14.53 6.92 13.39
CA LYS A 63 -15.98 6.97 13.39
C LYS A 63 -16.43 8.32 13.91
#